data_AF-A0A0D7BNM8-F1
#
_entry.id   AF-A0A0D7BNM8-F1
#
_cell.length_a   1.000
_cell.length_b   1.000
_cell.length_c   1.000
_cell.angle_alpha   90.00
_cell.angle_beta   90.00
_cell.angle_gamma   90.00
#
_symmetry.space_group_name_H-M   'P 1'
#
loop_
_entity.id
_entity.type
_entity.pdbx_description
1 polymer ?
#
loop_
_entity_poly.entity_id
_entity_poly.type
_entity_poly.pdbx_seq_one_letter_code
_entity_poly.pdbx_strand_id
1 'polypeptide(L)'
;MSLYPTKKIPSPPRGPSEFELLRASHKFLREETTASKDQTWEDKLAEKYYSSLYREFALCDLKHYKSGNFSLRWRTENEVVSGAGETSCANTRCPQHDVSNVVSALATVELPFSYEEDGEVKSALVKAVLCPKCLDKLMYKRRKDKESAAARSHTESERGEARRRRSASPGPRDDHSSRRRRRHSSPSGHRKEK
;
A
#
# COMPACT_ATOMS: atom_id res chain seq x y z
N MET A 1 -67.03 19.49 28.08
CA MET A 1 -67.14 19.43 26.61
C MET A 1 -66.26 20.53 26.04
N SER A 2 -65.18 20.18 25.32
CA SER A 2 -64.33 21.18 24.64
C SER A 2 -65.03 21.61 23.36
N LEU A 3 -65.37 22.91 23.25
CA LEU A 3 -66.21 23.47 22.18
C LEU A 3 -65.42 23.99 20.97
N TYR A 4 -64.15 23.61 20.82
CA TYR A 4 -63.35 24.02 19.67
C TYR A 4 -62.78 22.81 18.93
N PRO A 5 -63.02 22.68 17.62
CA PRO A 5 -62.42 21.62 16.82
C PRO A 5 -60.90 21.84 16.77
N THR A 6 -60.14 20.89 17.32
CA THR A 6 -58.69 20.87 17.21
C THR A 6 -58.31 20.63 15.75
N LYS A 7 -58.01 21.70 15.00
CA LYS A 7 -57.40 21.57 13.68
C LYS A 7 -56.03 20.91 13.89
N LYS A 8 -55.87 19.66 13.42
CA LYS A 8 -54.56 19.02 13.33
C LYS A 8 -53.75 19.81 12.31
N ILE A 9 -52.84 20.66 12.77
CA ILE A 9 -51.88 21.35 11.92
C ILE A 9 -50.99 20.25 11.33
N PRO A 10 -50.94 20.06 10.00
CA PRO A 10 -50.00 19.11 9.41
C PRO A 10 -48.59 19.57 9.76
N SER A 11 -47.76 18.65 10.28
CA SER A 11 -46.35 18.94 10.52
C SER A 11 -45.72 19.44 9.21
N PRO A 12 -44.88 20.49 9.24
CA PRO A 12 -44.19 20.95 8.04
C PRO A 12 -43.45 19.77 7.39
N PRO A 13 -43.32 19.76 6.05
CA PRO A 13 -42.55 18.72 5.37
C PRO A 13 -41.15 18.69 5.99
N ARG A 14 -40.77 17.53 6.52
CA ARG A 14 -39.43 17.32 7.06
C ARG A 14 -38.48 17.33 5.87
N GLY A 15 -37.76 18.43 5.70
CA GLY A 15 -36.61 18.47 4.79
C GLY A 15 -35.55 17.44 5.21
N PRO A 16 -34.59 17.13 4.31
CA PRO A 16 -33.48 16.26 4.67
C PRO A 16 -32.78 16.81 5.90
N SER A 17 -32.44 15.92 6.82
CA SER A 17 -31.68 16.29 8.01
C SER A 17 -30.29 16.80 7.62
N GLU A 18 -29.67 17.62 8.48
CA GLU A 18 -28.30 18.09 8.26
C GLU A 18 -27.34 16.92 8.02
N PHE A 19 -27.53 15.82 8.76
CA PHE A 19 -26.76 14.60 8.61
C PHE A 19 -26.94 13.94 7.23
N GLU A 20 -28.16 13.89 6.70
CA GLU A 20 -28.41 13.37 5.35
C GLU A 20 -27.77 14.24 4.27
N LEU A 21 -27.79 15.57 4.47
CA LEU A 21 -27.17 16.54 3.58
C LEU A 21 -25.64 16.40 3.56
N LEU A 22 -25.03 16.26 4.73
CA LEU A 22 -23.60 15.99 4.90
C LEU A 22 -23.21 14.64 4.29
N ARG A 23 -24.05 13.61 4.46
CA ARG A 23 -23.81 12.28 3.88
C ARG A 23 -23.88 12.29 2.36
N ALA A 24 -24.84 13.02 1.79
CA ALA A 24 -25.01 13.12 0.34
C ALA A 24 -23.88 13.91 -0.32
N SER A 25 -23.36 14.93 0.36
CA SER A 25 -22.25 15.77 -0.12
C SER A 25 -20.88 15.33 0.41
N HIS A 26 -20.76 14.11 0.96
CA HIS A 26 -19.50 13.66 1.53
C HIS A 26 -18.42 13.55 0.45
N LYS A 27 -17.31 14.27 0.66
CA LYS A 27 -16.07 14.09 -0.10
C LYS A 27 -14.92 13.98 0.88
N PHE A 28 -14.10 12.95 0.70
CA PHE A 28 -12.95 12.63 1.53
C PHE A 28 -11.91 13.74 1.48
N LEU A 29 -11.58 14.21 0.27
CA LEU A 29 -10.73 15.37 0.02
C LEU A 29 -11.50 16.37 -0.83
N ARG A 30 -11.74 17.56 -0.28
CA ARG A 30 -12.22 18.71 -1.04
C ARG A 30 -10.99 19.51 -1.44
N GLU A 31 -10.74 19.67 -2.74
CA GLU A 31 -9.67 20.54 -3.21
C GLU A 31 -10.03 21.98 -2.87
N GLU A 32 -9.21 22.65 -2.06
CA GLU A 32 -9.37 24.06 -1.66
C GLU A 32 -9.51 25.01 -2.88
N THR A 33 -8.99 24.60 -4.04
CA THR A 33 -9.05 25.35 -5.30
C THR A 33 -10.38 25.21 -6.05
N THR A 34 -11.19 24.18 -5.75
CA THR A 34 -12.51 23.97 -6.40
C THR A 34 -13.67 24.63 -5.65
N ALA A 35 -13.38 25.70 -4.91
CA ALA A 35 -14.38 26.69 -4.52
C ALA A 35 -14.87 27.44 -5.78
N SER A 36 -15.51 26.71 -6.70
CA SER A 36 -16.30 27.28 -7.78
C SER A 36 -17.34 28.20 -7.15
N LYS A 37 -17.51 29.41 -7.70
CA LYS A 37 -18.43 30.42 -7.17
C LYS A 37 -19.90 29.98 -7.11
N ASP A 38 -20.21 28.81 -7.66
CA ASP A 38 -21.54 28.17 -7.74
C ASP A 38 -21.71 26.98 -6.76
N GLN A 39 -20.97 26.93 -5.64
CA GLN A 39 -21.22 25.90 -4.63
C GLN A 39 -22.62 26.05 -4.02
N THR A 40 -23.34 24.93 -3.95
CA THR A 40 -24.64 24.88 -3.30
C THR A 40 -24.51 25.11 -1.80
N TRP A 41 -25.61 25.45 -1.13
CA TRP A 41 -25.60 25.67 0.32
C TRP A 41 -25.16 24.39 1.07
N GLU A 42 -25.55 23.23 0.57
CA GLU A 42 -25.18 21.91 1.07
C GLU A 42 -23.66 21.71 1.04
N ASP A 43 -23.02 22.11 -0.07
CA ASP A 43 -21.58 21.99 -0.22
C ASP A 43 -20.80 22.88 0.73
N LYS A 44 -21.29 24.10 0.97
CA LYS A 44 -20.68 25.03 1.95
C LYS A 44 -20.82 24.52 3.39
N LEU A 45 -21.98 23.95 3.71
CA LEU A 45 -22.22 23.33 5.02
C LEU A 45 -21.26 22.16 5.23
N ALA A 46 -21.13 21.28 4.23
CA ALA A 46 -20.18 20.19 4.27
C ALA A 46 -18.76 20.73 4.40
N GLU A 47 -18.31 21.66 3.55
CA GLU A 47 -16.96 22.23 3.63
C GLU A 47 -16.63 22.77 5.03
N LYS A 48 -17.57 23.49 5.66
CA LYS A 48 -17.41 23.99 7.04
C LYS A 48 -17.34 22.85 8.07
N TYR A 49 -18.19 21.84 7.96
CA TYR A 49 -18.12 20.68 8.84
C TYR A 49 -16.79 19.94 8.65
N TYR A 50 -16.37 19.75 7.39
CA TYR A 50 -15.18 18.99 7.08
C TYR A 50 -13.92 19.76 7.50
N SER A 51 -13.84 21.08 7.34
CA SER A 51 -12.70 21.88 7.82
C SER A 51 -12.58 21.89 9.35
N SER A 52 -13.67 21.67 10.08
CA SER A 52 -13.63 21.56 11.54
C SER A 52 -13.03 20.25 12.06
N LEU A 53 -12.92 19.20 11.22
CA LEU A 53 -12.36 17.92 11.65
C LEU A 53 -10.82 17.92 11.51
N TYR A 54 -10.14 17.49 12.56
CA TYR A 54 -8.68 17.33 12.60
C TYR A 54 -8.24 16.08 11.82
N ARG A 55 -7.96 16.24 10.52
CA ARG A 55 -7.53 15.15 9.61
C ARG A 55 -6.06 15.23 9.18
N GLU A 56 -5.21 15.83 9.99
CA GLU A 56 -3.80 15.95 9.60
C GLU A 56 -3.04 14.64 9.74
N PHE A 57 -3.30 13.91 10.83
CA PHE A 57 -2.58 12.69 11.18
C PHE A 57 -3.50 11.48 11.23
N ALA A 58 -3.04 10.37 10.66
CA ALA A 58 -3.69 9.06 10.74
C ALA A 58 -2.90 8.09 11.61
N LEU A 59 -3.61 7.09 12.12
CA LEU A 59 -3.05 5.96 12.84
C LEU A 59 -2.82 4.80 11.89
N CYS A 60 -1.82 3.97 12.21
CA CYS A 60 -1.52 2.77 11.44
C CYS A 60 -1.55 1.51 12.30
N ASP A 61 -1.81 0.36 11.67
CA ASP A 61 -1.54 -0.95 12.26
C ASP A 61 -0.48 -1.66 11.42
N LEU A 62 0.71 -1.81 12.02
CA LEU A 62 1.86 -2.48 11.42
C LEU A 62 1.89 -3.98 11.71
N LYS A 63 0.80 -4.64 12.12
CA LYS A 63 0.77 -6.09 12.43
C LYS A 63 1.34 -6.97 11.30
N HIS A 64 1.04 -6.63 10.05
CA HIS A 64 1.43 -7.41 8.87
C HIS A 64 2.61 -6.80 8.09
N TYR A 65 3.45 -5.98 8.75
CA TYR A 65 4.56 -5.30 8.09
C TYR A 65 5.54 -6.23 7.36
N LYS A 66 5.70 -7.48 7.83
CA LYS A 66 6.57 -8.48 7.19
C LYS A 66 6.08 -8.90 5.80
N SER A 67 4.77 -8.90 5.56
CA SER A 67 4.21 -9.15 4.23
C SER A 67 4.16 -7.89 3.37
N GLY A 68 4.51 -6.72 3.91
CA GLY A 68 4.39 -5.42 3.26
C GLY A 68 3.01 -4.76 3.44
N ASN A 69 2.11 -5.39 4.18
CA ASN A 69 0.75 -4.87 4.37
C ASN A 69 0.67 -4.11 5.70
N PHE A 70 -0.01 -2.97 5.66
CA PHE A 70 -0.39 -2.18 6.82
C PHE A 70 -1.74 -1.54 6.57
N SER A 71 -2.48 -1.23 7.63
CA SER A 71 -3.74 -0.49 7.53
C SER A 71 -3.60 0.91 8.11
N LEU A 72 -4.44 1.81 7.61
CA LEU A 72 -4.55 3.19 8.08
C LEU A 72 -5.97 3.46 8.53
N ARG A 73 -6.12 4.31 9.54
CA ARG A 73 -7.41 4.88 9.94
C ARG A 73 -7.24 6.29 10.48
N TRP A 74 -8.29 7.10 10.38
CA TRP A 74 -8.35 8.38 11.05
C TRP A 74 -8.42 8.23 12.57
N ARG A 75 -7.97 9.28 13.25
CA ARG A 75 -8.06 9.40 14.70
C ARG A 75 -9.51 9.60 15.12
N THR A 76 -9.86 9.02 16.25
CA THR A 76 -11.10 9.30 16.98
C THR A 76 -10.95 10.57 17.81
N GLU A 77 -12.06 11.15 18.25
CA GLU A 77 -12.05 12.36 19.11
C GLU A 77 -11.15 12.19 20.34
N ASN A 78 -11.28 11.08 21.06
CA ASN A 78 -10.45 10.78 22.24
C ASN A 78 -8.95 10.73 21.90
N GLU A 79 -8.59 10.21 20.72
CA GLU A 79 -7.20 10.13 20.26
C GLU A 79 -6.66 11.49 19.85
N VAL A 80 -7.49 12.35 19.26
CA VAL A 80 -7.12 13.73 18.94
C VAL A 80 -6.88 14.51 20.23
N VAL A 81 -7.80 14.43 21.20
CA VAL A 81 -7.69 15.13 22.50
C VAL A 81 -6.49 14.65 23.30
N SER A 82 -6.18 13.35 23.28
CA SER A 82 -4.99 12.79 23.94
C SER A 82 -3.67 13.05 23.19
N GLY A 83 -3.72 13.58 21.97
CA GLY A 83 -2.55 13.80 21.12
C GLY A 83 -1.94 12.52 20.54
N ALA A 84 -2.68 11.41 20.56
CA ALA A 84 -2.22 10.12 20.06
C ALA A 84 -1.95 10.19 18.55
N GLY A 85 -0.82 9.65 18.10
CA GLY A 85 -0.41 9.66 16.70
C GLY A 85 0.09 11.00 16.15
N GLU A 86 0.16 12.03 16.99
CA GLU A 86 0.78 13.33 16.69
C GLU A 86 1.96 13.59 17.61
N THR A 87 1.71 13.52 18.92
CA THR A 87 2.76 13.58 19.96
C THR A 87 3.25 12.19 20.37
N SER A 88 2.56 11.14 19.92
CA SER A 88 2.89 9.74 20.19
C SER A 88 3.01 8.93 18.90
N CYS A 89 3.50 7.68 19.00
CA CYS A 89 3.64 6.83 17.83
C CYS A 89 2.25 6.44 17.26
N ALA A 90 2.02 6.65 15.98
CA ALA A 90 0.78 6.37 15.27
C ALA A 90 0.47 4.87 15.13
N ASN A 91 1.45 3.99 15.36
CA ASN A 91 1.21 2.55 15.34
C ASN A 91 0.44 2.11 16.59
N THR A 92 -0.83 1.72 16.42
CA THR A 92 -1.74 1.28 17.49
C THR A 92 -1.23 0.09 18.31
N ARG A 93 -0.29 -0.68 17.75
CA ARG A 93 0.36 -1.84 18.42
C ARG A 93 1.68 -1.47 19.10
N CYS A 94 2.06 -0.20 19.13
CA CYS A 94 3.30 0.26 19.74
C CYS A 94 3.07 0.55 21.23
N PRO A 95 3.99 0.15 22.14
CA PRO A 95 3.92 0.55 23.55
C PRO A 95 4.00 2.08 23.76
N GLN A 96 4.52 2.81 22.78
CA GLN A 96 4.64 4.27 22.80
C GLN A 96 3.43 4.96 22.16
N HIS A 97 2.35 4.24 21.87
CA HIS A 97 1.13 4.81 21.31
C HIS A 97 0.32 5.54 22.39
N ASP A 98 0.12 4.87 23.53
CA ASP A 98 -0.68 5.39 24.64
C ASP A 98 0.12 6.31 25.58
N VAL A 99 1.45 6.38 25.39
CA VAL A 99 2.35 7.13 26.27
C VAL A 99 2.85 8.37 25.53
N SER A 100 2.28 9.54 25.83
CA SER A 100 2.70 10.81 25.22
C SER A 100 4.04 11.32 25.73
N ASN A 101 4.53 10.83 26.88
CA ASN A 101 5.68 11.39 27.58
C ASN A 101 7.02 10.70 27.26
N VAL A 102 7.11 9.98 26.15
CA VAL A 102 8.39 9.38 25.71
C VAL A 102 8.96 10.20 24.58
N VAL A 103 9.98 11.02 24.91
CA VAL A 103 10.81 11.81 23.99
C VAL A 103 11.72 10.89 23.16
N SER A 104 11.13 9.96 22.42
CA SER A 104 11.82 9.30 21.32
C SER A 104 11.73 10.17 20.09
N ALA A 105 12.78 10.24 19.27
CA ALA A 105 12.77 10.97 18.01
C ALA A 105 11.66 10.42 17.09
N LEU A 106 10.50 11.09 17.09
CA LEU A 106 9.37 10.77 16.24
C LEU A 106 9.64 11.32 14.83
N ALA A 107 9.30 10.54 13.82
CA ALA A 107 9.43 10.92 12.43
C ALA A 107 8.03 10.99 11.79
N THR A 108 7.72 12.14 11.19
CA THR A 108 6.51 12.29 10.37
C THR A 108 6.79 11.75 8.99
N VAL A 109 5.99 10.77 8.55
CA VAL A 109 6.08 10.18 7.22
C VAL A 109 4.76 10.30 6.48
N GLU A 110 4.84 10.45 5.17
CA GLU A 110 3.69 10.44 4.28
C GLU A 110 3.47 9.04 3.74
N LEU A 111 2.25 8.53 3.89
CA LEU A 111 1.85 7.19 3.48
C LEU A 111 0.83 7.28 2.35
N PRO A 112 1.00 6.50 1.27
CA PRO A 112 0.00 6.42 0.22
C PRO A 112 -1.25 5.72 0.75
N PHE A 113 -2.40 6.35 0.53
CA PHE A 113 -3.71 5.85 0.88
C PHE A 113 -4.59 5.84 -0.36
N SER A 114 -4.97 4.66 -0.82
CA SER A 114 -5.91 4.48 -1.92
C SER A 114 -7.32 4.30 -1.36
N TYR A 115 -8.29 5.02 -1.92
CA TYR A 115 -9.69 4.95 -1.53
C TYR A 115 -10.60 5.02 -2.75
N GLU A 116 -11.83 4.56 -2.61
CA GLU A 116 -12.86 4.66 -3.65
C GLU A 116 -13.87 5.73 -3.25
N GLU A 117 -14.16 6.66 -4.16
CA GLU A 117 -15.15 7.72 -3.98
C GLU A 117 -15.92 7.88 -5.28
N ASP A 118 -17.25 7.81 -5.20
CA ASP A 118 -18.15 7.87 -6.36
C ASP A 118 -17.84 6.87 -7.48
N GLY A 119 -17.31 5.68 -7.11
CA GLY A 119 -16.93 4.62 -8.05
C GLY A 119 -15.56 4.83 -8.72
N GLU A 120 -14.82 5.88 -8.34
CA GLU A 120 -13.48 6.16 -8.83
C GLU A 120 -12.43 5.84 -7.76
N VAL A 121 -11.35 5.15 -8.15
CA VAL A 121 -10.21 4.90 -7.26
C VAL A 121 -9.31 6.13 -7.24
N LYS A 122 -9.20 6.76 -6.08
CA LYS A 122 -8.37 7.93 -5.81
C LYS A 122 -7.22 7.56 -4.88
N SER A 123 -6.18 8.39 -4.87
CA SER A 123 -5.01 8.22 -4.00
C SER A 123 -4.65 9.52 -3.31
N ALA A 124 -4.36 9.44 -2.02
CA ALA A 124 -3.95 10.56 -1.18
C ALA A 124 -2.68 10.24 -0.40
N LEU A 125 -1.92 11.26 -0.03
CA LEU A 125 -0.83 11.14 0.93
C LEU A 125 -1.34 11.54 2.31
N VAL A 126 -1.22 10.62 3.26
CA VAL A 126 -1.67 10.84 4.64
C VAL A 126 -0.47 10.86 5.56
N LYS A 127 -0.41 11.81 6.50
CA LYS A 127 0.69 11.92 7.44
C LYS A 127 0.50 10.96 8.61
N ALA A 128 1.58 10.29 9.01
CA ALA A 128 1.62 9.46 10.20
C ALA A 128 2.94 9.71 10.96
N VAL A 129 2.86 9.84 12.27
CA VAL A 129 4.03 10.06 13.13
C VAL A 129 4.50 8.72 13.70
N LEU A 130 5.73 8.30 13.44
CA LEU A 130 6.24 6.99 13.88
C LEU A 130 7.53 7.13 14.69
N CYS A 131 7.66 6.29 15.72
CA CYS A 131 8.94 6.11 16.39
C CYS A 131 9.93 5.34 15.49
N PRO A 132 11.25 5.37 15.78
CA PRO A 132 12.26 4.76 14.91
C PRO A 132 12.03 3.26 14.69
N LYS A 133 11.59 2.53 15.74
CA LYS A 133 11.27 1.11 15.65
C LYS A 133 10.10 0.82 14.69
N CYS A 134 9.09 1.67 14.68
CA CYS A 134 7.93 1.51 13.80
C CYS A 134 8.24 1.97 12.37
N LEU A 135 9.06 3.00 12.21
CA LEU A 135 9.58 3.42 10.92
C LEU A 135 10.41 2.31 10.26
N ASP A 136 11.24 1.60 11.02
CA ASP A 136 11.98 0.44 10.53
C ASP A 136 11.07 -0.72 10.10
N LYS A 137 9.99 -0.97 10.84
CA LYS A 137 8.98 -1.98 10.45
C LYS A 137 8.29 -1.59 9.15
N LEU A 138 7.93 -0.32 8.99
CA LEU A 138 7.33 0.18 7.77
C LEU A 138 8.26 -0.01 6.56
N MET A 139 9.55 0.26 6.71
CA MET A 139 10.55 0.14 5.64
C MET A 139 11.09 -1.28 5.44
N TYR A 140 10.68 -2.24 6.29
CA TYR A 140 11.19 -3.62 6.29
C TYR A 140 11.07 -4.28 4.91
N LYS A 141 9.89 -4.21 4.29
CA LYS A 141 9.61 -4.88 3.01
C LYS A 141 10.48 -4.30 1.88
N ARG A 142 10.56 -2.98 1.78
CA ARG A 142 11.39 -2.27 0.79
C ARG A 142 12.87 -2.64 0.92
N ARG A 143 13.37 -2.76 2.16
CA ARG A 143 14.74 -3.19 2.43
C ARG A 143 14.98 -4.63 2.01
N LYS A 144 14.06 -5.54 2.37
CA LYS A 144 14.13 -6.96 2.03
C LYS A 144 14.10 -7.21 0.51
N ASP A 145 13.25 -6.48 -0.19
CA ASP A 145 13.13 -6.61 -1.64
C ASP A 145 14.42 -6.11 -2.32
N LYS A 146 15.02 -5.01 -1.84
CA LYS A 146 16.32 -4.50 -2.33
C LYS A 146 17.46 -5.51 -2.10
N GLU A 147 17.54 -6.12 -0.92
CA GLU A 147 18.52 -7.19 -0.62
C GLU A 147 18.35 -8.37 -1.58
N SER A 148 17.11 -8.81 -1.80
CA SER A 148 16.82 -9.94 -2.68
C SER A 148 17.15 -9.64 -4.16
N ALA A 149 16.92 -8.41 -4.60
CA ALA A 149 17.26 -7.96 -5.96
C ALA A 149 18.79 -7.91 -6.15
N ALA A 150 19.53 -7.40 -5.16
CA ALA A 150 21.00 -7.38 -5.18
C ALA A 150 21.61 -8.79 -5.17
N ALA A 151 21.02 -9.71 -4.39
CA ALA A 151 21.45 -11.11 -4.40
C ALA A 151 21.23 -11.76 -5.78
N ARG A 152 20.07 -11.52 -6.40
CA ARG A 152 19.76 -12.02 -7.75
C ARG A 152 20.74 -11.48 -8.78
N SER A 153 21.02 -10.18 -8.78
CA SER A 153 21.96 -9.58 -9.73
C SER A 153 23.39 -10.11 -9.58
N HIS A 154 23.86 -10.34 -8.34
CA HIS A 154 25.16 -10.96 -8.11
C HIS A 154 25.23 -12.38 -8.68
N THR A 155 24.22 -13.21 -8.40
CA THR A 155 24.18 -14.58 -8.93
C THR A 155 24.07 -14.64 -10.46
N GLU A 156 23.40 -13.66 -11.07
CA GLU A 156 23.26 -13.55 -12.53
C GLU A 156 24.58 -13.12 -13.16
N SER A 157 25.28 -12.16 -12.54
CA SER A 157 26.61 -11.71 -12.97
C SER A 157 27.63 -12.85 -12.91
N GLU A 158 27.68 -13.62 -11.80
CA GLU A 158 28.57 -14.77 -11.64
C GLU A 158 28.26 -15.88 -12.66
N ARG A 159 26.98 -16.16 -12.93
CA ARG A 159 26.58 -17.10 -13.99
C ARG A 159 26.96 -16.60 -15.39
N GLY A 160 26.83 -15.31 -15.64
CA GLY A 160 27.25 -14.67 -16.89
C GLY A 160 28.76 -14.76 -17.11
N GLU A 161 29.55 -14.51 -16.08
CA GLU A 161 31.01 -14.63 -16.12
C GLU A 161 31.45 -16.10 -16.32
N ALA A 162 30.84 -17.04 -15.59
CA ALA A 162 31.11 -18.47 -15.76
C ALA A 162 30.80 -18.95 -17.19
N ARG A 163 29.71 -18.47 -17.81
CA ARG A 163 29.38 -18.75 -19.22
C ARG A 163 30.44 -18.17 -20.17
N ARG A 164 30.88 -16.92 -19.96
CA ARG A 164 31.93 -16.28 -20.76
C ARG A 164 33.25 -17.04 -20.68
N ARG A 165 33.66 -17.48 -19.48
CA ARG A 165 34.88 -18.28 -19.27
C ARG A 165 34.82 -19.63 -20.00
N ARG A 166 33.65 -20.29 -20.03
CA ARG A 166 33.45 -21.54 -20.79
C ARG A 166 33.54 -21.31 -22.31
N SER A 167 32.98 -20.23 -22.83
CA SER A 167 33.07 -19.90 -24.27
C SER A 167 34.46 -19.42 -24.70
N ALA A 168 35.29 -18.92 -23.79
CA ALA A 168 36.65 -18.47 -24.07
C ALA A 168 37.71 -19.59 -23.94
N SER A 169 37.32 -20.79 -23.52
CA SER A 169 38.24 -21.94 -23.43
C SER A 169 38.43 -22.54 -24.84
N PRO A 170 39.65 -22.59 -25.40
CA PRO A 170 39.90 -23.26 -26.67
C PRO A 170 39.57 -24.74 -26.54
N GLY A 171 38.69 -25.26 -27.40
CA GLY A 171 38.36 -26.69 -27.43
C GLY A 171 39.61 -27.56 -27.62
N PRO A 172 39.61 -28.82 -27.14
CA PRO A 172 40.70 -29.75 -27.42
C PRO A 172 40.87 -29.86 -28.94
N ARG A 173 42.09 -29.66 -29.44
CA ARG A 173 42.39 -29.89 -30.86
C ARG A 173 42.26 -31.40 -31.11
N ASP A 174 41.27 -31.78 -31.90
CA ASP A 174 41.11 -33.15 -32.38
C ASP A 174 42.33 -33.52 -33.26
N ASP A 175 43.25 -34.28 -32.68
CA ASP A 175 44.38 -34.88 -33.40
C ASP A 175 43.87 -36.05 -34.24
N HIS A 176 43.54 -35.77 -35.50
CA HIS A 176 43.04 -36.74 -36.46
C HIS A 176 44.20 -37.57 -37.02
N SER A 177 44.78 -38.48 -36.22
CA SER A 177 45.78 -39.41 -36.74
C SER A 177 45.14 -40.55 -37.54
N SER A 178 45.62 -40.68 -38.77
CA SER A 178 45.21 -41.59 -39.84
C SER A 178 45.32 -43.07 -39.49
N ARG A 179 44.23 -43.85 -39.68
CA ARG A 179 44.32 -45.28 -40.04
C ARG A 179 43.32 -45.66 -41.13
N ARG A 180 43.76 -45.53 -42.39
CA ARG A 180 43.29 -46.36 -43.51
C ARG A 180 43.56 -47.83 -43.15
N ARG A 181 42.58 -48.72 -43.36
CA ARG A 181 42.74 -49.95 -44.18
C ARG A 181 41.42 -50.72 -44.38
N ARG A 182 41.08 -50.80 -45.67
CA ARG A 182 40.58 -51.96 -46.44
C ARG A 182 39.10 -52.38 -46.30
N ARG A 183 38.35 -52.03 -47.35
CA ARG A 183 37.26 -52.82 -47.95
C ARG A 183 37.69 -54.28 -48.15
N HIS A 184 36.82 -55.21 -47.77
CA HIS A 184 36.51 -56.49 -48.45
C HIS A 184 35.15 -56.97 -47.89
N SER A 185 34.06 -56.74 -48.64
CA SER A 185 33.27 -57.76 -49.37
C SER A 185 32.51 -58.74 -48.48
N SER A 186 31.17 -58.59 -48.47
CA SER A 186 30.15 -59.52 -47.95
C SER A 186 30.27 -60.91 -48.60
N PRO A 187 29.73 -62.00 -48.01
CA PRO A 187 28.27 -62.23 -48.09
C PRO A 187 27.61 -63.01 -46.93
N SER A 188 26.29 -62.84 -46.86
CA SER A 188 25.24 -63.83 -46.53
C SER A 188 25.32 -64.72 -45.28
N GLY A 189 24.22 -64.71 -44.51
CA GLY A 189 23.57 -65.96 -44.09
C GLY A 189 23.16 -66.04 -42.62
N HIS A 190 21.85 -66.22 -42.40
CA HIS A 190 21.21 -66.99 -41.30
C HIS A 190 21.42 -66.52 -39.83
N ARG A 191 20.55 -66.76 -38.84
CA ARG A 191 19.19 -67.31 -38.64
C ARG A 191 18.99 -67.38 -37.10
N LYS A 192 17.73 -67.28 -36.64
CA LYS A 192 17.14 -67.70 -35.32
C LYS A 192 17.36 -66.77 -34.11
N GLU A 193 16.27 -66.19 -33.56
CA GLU A 193 15.36 -66.73 -32.51
C GLU A 193 16.04 -66.89 -31.14
N LYS A 194 15.68 -66.04 -30.17
CA LYS A 194 14.59 -66.28 -29.20
C LYS A 194 14.29 -65.01 -28.42
#